data_AF-A0A963GXM7-F1
#
_entry.id   AF-A0A963GXM7-F1
#
_cell.length_a   1.000
_cell.length_b   1.000
_cell.length_c   1.000
_cell.angle_alpha   90.00
_cell.angle_beta   90.00
_cell.angle_gamma   90.00
#
_symmetry.space_group_name_H-M   'P 1'
#
loop_
_entity.id
_entity.type
_entity.pdbx_description
1 polymer ?
#
loop_
_entity_poly.entity_id
_entity_poly.type
_entity_poly.pdbx_seq_one_letter_code
_entity_poly.pdbx_strand_id
1 'polypeptide(L)'
;MREAASLSANAALEQNVIDIVAEDVGSLLQELDGRTVTVNGQERQLATAGLVLTEIEPDWLDELLAVITNPNVALILMMIGVYGLFFEFMNPGAMVPGTVGAISLLIGLYALAALPVDFVGLALILLGLALMVAEAFAPSFGILGIGGLAAFVFGAAIMFDTDVPQFRINRSIIAAVALF
;
A
#
# COMPACT_ATOMS: atom_id res chain seq x y z
N MET A 1 -7.40 25.06 -14.21
CA MET A 1 -7.73 23.89 -13.37
C MET A 1 -7.66 22.68 -14.28
N ARG A 2 -6.79 21.70 -14.02
CA ARG A 2 -6.82 20.41 -14.71
C ARG A 2 -7.92 19.60 -14.01
N GLU A 3 -9.12 19.59 -14.59
CA GLU A 3 -10.18 18.70 -14.11
C GLU A 3 -9.79 17.28 -14.51
N ALA A 4 -9.48 16.44 -13.53
CA ALA A 4 -9.28 15.01 -13.72
C ALA A 4 -10.65 14.37 -13.97
N ALA A 5 -11.18 14.52 -15.17
CA ALA A 5 -12.43 13.90 -15.58
C ALA A 5 -12.19 12.40 -15.81
N SER A 6 -12.89 11.56 -15.05
CA SER A 6 -12.94 10.13 -15.31
C SER A 6 -13.89 9.88 -16.49
N LEU A 7 -13.36 9.38 -17.61
CA LEU A 7 -14.11 9.09 -18.83
C LEU A 7 -14.32 7.58 -18.97
N SER A 8 -15.48 7.18 -19.48
CA SER A 8 -15.67 5.79 -19.94
C SER A 8 -14.83 5.54 -21.19
N ALA A 9 -14.49 4.28 -21.48
CA ALA A 9 -13.67 3.92 -22.64
C ALA A 9 -14.23 4.50 -23.95
N ASN A 10 -15.55 4.43 -24.18
CA ASN A 10 -16.18 5.00 -25.37
C ASN A 10 -16.10 6.53 -25.40
N ALA A 11 -16.30 7.20 -24.27
CA ALA A 11 -16.18 8.66 -24.20
C ALA A 11 -14.72 9.13 -24.41
N ALA A 12 -13.75 8.33 -23.95
CA ALA A 12 -12.33 8.59 -24.18
C ALA A 12 -11.96 8.42 -25.67
N LEU A 13 -12.56 7.44 -26.37
CA LEU A 13 -12.38 7.25 -27.81
C LEU A 13 -12.98 8.44 -28.61
N GLU A 14 -14.21 8.85 -28.28
CA GLU A 14 -14.86 10.01 -28.92
C GLU A 14 -14.07 11.31 -28.73
N GLN A 15 -13.42 11.47 -27.58
CA GLN A 15 -12.58 12.64 -27.26
C GLN A 15 -11.13 12.50 -27.75
N ASN A 16 -10.79 11.41 -28.48
CA ASN A 16 -9.45 11.12 -28.98
C ASN A 16 -8.38 11.10 -27.88
N VAL A 17 -8.74 10.65 -26.67
CA VAL A 17 -7.81 10.41 -25.56
C VAL A 17 -7.16 9.03 -25.69
N ILE A 18 -7.87 8.09 -26.31
CA ILE A 18 -7.40 6.75 -26.66
C ILE A 18 -7.71 6.48 -28.14
N ASP A 19 -6.97 5.56 -28.76
CA ASP A 19 -7.10 5.26 -30.19
C ASP A 19 -7.99 4.05 -30.50
N ILE A 20 -8.14 3.14 -29.55
CA ILE A 20 -8.77 1.82 -29.70
C ILE A 20 -9.44 1.40 -28.39
N VAL A 21 -10.59 0.74 -28.50
CA VAL A 21 -11.21 -0.03 -27.42
C VAL A 21 -11.30 -1.47 -27.89
N ALA A 22 -10.59 -2.37 -27.22
CA ALA A 22 -10.50 -3.79 -27.57
C ALA A 22 -11.03 -4.65 -26.41
N GLU A 23 -11.68 -5.78 -26.73
CA GLU A 23 -12.27 -6.69 -25.74
C GLU A 23 -11.22 -7.59 -25.07
N ASP A 24 -10.15 -7.90 -25.80
CA ASP A 24 -9.02 -8.72 -25.35
C ASP A 24 -7.72 -8.35 -26.08
N VAL A 25 -6.60 -8.93 -25.65
CA VAL A 25 -5.27 -8.69 -26.24
C VAL A 25 -5.19 -9.14 -27.70
N GLY A 26 -5.91 -10.20 -28.09
CA GLY A 26 -5.92 -10.68 -29.48
C GLY A 26 -6.60 -9.69 -30.42
N SER A 27 -7.79 -9.19 -30.04
CA SER A 27 -8.52 -8.15 -30.77
C SER A 27 -7.72 -6.85 -30.86
N LEU A 28 -7.04 -6.45 -29.78
CA LEU A 28 -6.12 -5.30 -29.79
C LEU A 28 -4.98 -5.47 -30.81
N LEU A 29 -4.34 -6.64 -30.86
CA LEU A 29 -3.25 -6.90 -31.81
C LEU A 29 -3.72 -6.91 -33.27
N GLN A 30 -4.96 -7.34 -33.53
CA GLN A 30 -5.54 -7.28 -34.87
C GLN A 30 -5.84 -5.84 -35.31
N GLU A 31 -6.39 -5.01 -34.43
CA GLU A 31 -6.70 -3.61 -34.75
C GLU A 31 -5.47 -2.69 -34.81
N LEU A 32 -4.38 -3.07 -34.13
CA LEU A 32 -3.10 -2.38 -34.18
C LEU A 32 -2.29 -2.71 -35.44
N ASP A 33 -2.57 -3.82 -36.12
CA ASP A 33 -1.78 -4.27 -37.27
C ASP A 33 -1.86 -3.25 -38.41
N GLY A 34 -0.71 -2.85 -38.93
CA GLY A 34 -0.60 -1.86 -39.99
C GLY A 34 -0.77 -0.41 -39.55
N ARG A 35 -1.07 -0.11 -38.28
CA ARG A 35 -1.12 1.28 -37.78
C ARG A 35 0.27 1.88 -37.66
N THR A 36 0.38 3.18 -37.95
CA THR A 36 1.62 3.95 -37.74
C THR A 36 1.60 4.62 -36.38
N VAL A 37 2.64 4.40 -35.58
CA VAL A 37 2.84 5.05 -34.28
C VAL A 37 4.18 5.80 -34.25
N THR A 38 4.23 6.89 -33.50
CA THR A 38 5.46 7.67 -33.34
C THR A 38 6.24 7.17 -32.13
N VAL A 39 7.39 6.53 -32.35
CA VAL A 39 8.29 6.06 -31.29
C VAL A 39 9.57 6.89 -31.36
N ASN A 40 9.89 7.61 -30.29
CA ASN A 40 11.06 8.51 -30.22
C ASN A 40 11.13 9.53 -31.38
N GLY A 41 9.97 10.05 -31.81
CA GLY A 41 9.88 11.00 -32.92
C GLY A 41 10.00 10.40 -34.32
N GLN A 42 10.08 9.07 -34.44
CA GLN A 42 10.08 8.36 -35.71
C GLN A 42 8.75 7.64 -35.90
N GLU A 43 8.13 7.81 -37.07
CA GLU A 43 6.98 7.00 -37.47
C GLU A 43 7.42 5.56 -37.72
N ARG A 44 6.76 4.62 -37.05
CA ARG A 44 6.93 3.18 -37.26
C ARG A 44 5.58 2.54 -37.47
N GLN A 45 5.48 1.72 -38.51
CA GLN A 45 4.32 0.88 -38.72
C GLN A 45 4.40 -0.35 -37.81
N LEU A 46 3.31 -0.64 -37.10
CA LEU A 46 3.18 -1.82 -36.28
C LEU A 46 2.87 -3.02 -37.17
N ALA A 47 3.66 -4.08 -37.03
CA ALA A 47 3.40 -5.38 -37.62
C ALA A 47 3.13 -6.36 -36.48
N THR A 48 1.86 -6.49 -36.10
CA THR A 48 1.40 -7.28 -34.96
C THR A 48 0.80 -8.61 -35.41
N ALA A 49 0.52 -8.79 -36.70
CA ALA A 49 0.06 -10.04 -37.27
C ALA A 49 1.06 -11.19 -37.04
N GLY A 50 0.58 -12.27 -36.39
CA GLY A 50 1.36 -13.48 -36.17
C GLY A 50 2.44 -13.38 -35.09
N LEU A 51 2.43 -12.32 -34.26
CA LEU A 51 3.32 -12.25 -33.11
C LEU A 51 2.99 -13.34 -32.08
N VAL A 52 4.03 -13.92 -31.49
CA VAL A 52 3.89 -14.84 -30.36
C VAL A 52 3.74 -14.00 -29.10
N LEU A 53 2.60 -14.13 -28.43
CA LEU A 53 2.38 -13.49 -27.15
C LEU A 53 3.26 -14.17 -26.11
N THR A 54 4.12 -13.39 -25.47
CA THR A 54 4.90 -13.84 -24.31
C THR A 54 4.36 -13.12 -23.09
N GLU A 55 3.72 -13.87 -22.20
CA GLU A 55 3.28 -13.36 -20.92
C GLU A 55 4.49 -13.24 -20.00
N ILE A 56 4.67 -12.07 -19.39
CA ILE A 56 5.70 -11.84 -18.39
C ILE A 56 5.00 -11.95 -17.04
N GLU A 57 5.16 -13.10 -16.39
CA GLU A 57 4.66 -13.28 -15.03
C GLU A 57 5.50 -12.45 -14.05
N PRO A 58 4.88 -11.85 -13.02
CA PRO A 58 5.62 -11.15 -11.98
C PRO A 58 6.53 -12.14 -11.24
N ASP A 59 7.75 -11.72 -10.93
CA ASP A 59 8.65 -12.52 -10.10
C ASP A 59 8.12 -12.60 -8.66
N TRP A 60 8.54 -13.62 -7.88
CA TRP A 60 8.12 -13.76 -6.48
C TRP A 60 8.43 -12.52 -5.62
N LEU A 61 9.47 -11.75 -6.00
CA LEU A 61 9.81 -10.49 -5.35
C LEU A 61 8.78 -9.41 -5.70
N ASP A 62 8.31 -9.34 -6.94
CA ASP A 62 7.26 -8.41 -7.36
C ASP A 62 5.93 -8.74 -6.70
N GLU A 63 5.60 -10.03 -6.55
CA GLU A 63 4.44 -10.49 -5.78
C GLU A 63 4.55 -10.09 -4.30
N LEU A 64 5.72 -10.32 -3.69
CA LEU A 64 5.98 -9.92 -2.31
C LEU A 64 5.88 -8.40 -2.13
N LEU A 65 6.46 -7.63 -3.05
CA LEU A 65 6.38 -6.16 -3.05
C LEU A 65 4.94 -5.68 -3.24
N ALA A 66 4.16 -6.32 -4.12
CA ALA A 66 2.74 -6.02 -4.31
C ALA A 66 1.92 -6.27 -3.04
N VAL A 67 2.20 -7.37 -2.33
CA VAL A 67 1.56 -7.69 -1.04
C VAL A 67 1.96 -6.70 0.04
N ILE A 68 3.25 -6.35 0.14
CA ILE A 68 3.76 -5.40 1.13
C ILE A 68 3.23 -3.99 0.87
N THR A 69 3.04 -3.60 -0.39
CA THR A 69 2.47 -2.29 -0.78
C THR A 69 0.99 -2.17 -0.42
N ASN A 70 0.34 -3.23 0.07
CA ASN A 70 -1.00 -3.14 0.63
C ASN A 70 -0.96 -2.49 2.03
N PRO A 71 -1.62 -1.33 2.24
CA PRO A 71 -1.57 -0.61 3.52
C PRO A 71 -2.06 -1.44 4.70
N ASN A 72 -2.99 -2.38 4.49
CA ASN A 72 -3.48 -3.26 5.55
C ASN A 72 -2.41 -4.28 5.99
N VAL A 73 -1.64 -4.81 5.04
CA VAL A 73 -0.55 -5.75 5.33
C VAL A 73 0.57 -5.03 6.08
N ALA A 74 0.92 -3.82 5.65
CA ALA A 74 1.90 -2.98 6.33
C ALA A 74 1.52 -2.72 7.80
N LEU A 75 0.24 -2.41 8.07
CA LEU A 75 -0.29 -2.23 9.42
C LEU A 75 -0.19 -3.50 10.28
N ILE A 76 -0.55 -4.65 9.72
CA ILE A 76 -0.45 -5.94 10.43
C ILE A 76 1.02 -6.24 10.77
N LEU A 77 1.95 -6.03 9.84
CA LEU A 77 3.38 -6.24 10.06
C LEU A 77 3.95 -5.31 11.14
N MET A 78 3.49 -4.05 11.17
CA MET A 78 3.87 -3.11 12.23
C MET A 78 3.34 -3.56 13.60
N MET A 79 2.09 -4.02 13.68
CA MET A 79 1.55 -4.55 14.94
C MET A 79 2.31 -5.77 15.44
N ILE A 80 2.55 -6.75 14.57
CA ILE A 80 3.37 -7.93 14.89
C ILE A 80 4.76 -7.47 15.35
N GLY A 81 5.30 -6.45 14.70
CA GLY A 81 6.59 -5.86 15.04
C GLY A 81 6.65 -5.34 16.46
N VAL A 82 5.68 -4.50 16.81
CA VAL A 82 5.57 -3.90 18.14
C VAL A 82 5.33 -4.98 19.19
N TYR A 83 4.41 -5.91 18.97
CA TYR A 83 4.13 -6.98 19.94
C TYR A 83 5.31 -7.93 20.11
N GLY A 84 6.04 -8.25 19.04
CA GLY A 84 7.26 -9.06 19.12
C GLY A 84 8.33 -8.41 19.98
N LEU A 85 8.57 -7.11 19.78
CA LEU A 85 9.48 -6.33 20.63
C LEU A 85 8.97 -6.24 22.07
N PHE A 86 7.68 -6.00 22.26
CA PHE A 86 7.04 -5.93 23.57
C PHE A 86 7.22 -7.24 24.36
N PHE A 87 7.00 -8.40 23.73
CA PHE A 87 7.22 -9.70 24.35
C PHE A 87 8.68 -9.96 24.72
N GLU A 88 9.63 -9.52 23.90
CA GLU A 88 11.07 -9.61 24.23
C GLU A 88 11.41 -8.74 25.46
N PHE A 89 10.83 -7.54 25.57
CA PHE A 89 11.05 -6.69 26.73
C PHE A 89 10.42 -7.25 28.02
N MET A 90 9.28 -7.93 27.92
CA MET A 90 8.64 -8.60 29.06
C MET A 90 9.38 -9.88 29.49
N ASN A 91 9.95 -10.62 28.54
CA ASN A 91 10.67 -11.87 28.78
C ASN A 91 12.08 -11.79 28.18
N PRO A 92 12.99 -11.05 28.82
CA PRO A 92 14.35 -10.86 28.32
C PRO A 92 15.06 -12.21 28.17
N GLY A 93 15.60 -12.46 26.97
CA GLY A 93 16.34 -13.69 26.64
C GLY A 93 15.60 -14.66 25.72
N ALA A 94 14.38 -14.33 25.29
CA ALA A 94 13.63 -15.14 24.34
C ALA A 94 14.19 -15.06 22.90
N MET A 95 14.93 -13.99 22.53
CA MET A 95 15.57 -13.66 21.23
C MET A 95 14.68 -13.72 19.97
N VAL A 96 13.91 -14.80 19.82
CA VAL A 96 12.98 -15.10 18.73
C VAL A 96 11.90 -14.02 18.58
N PRO A 97 11.12 -13.63 19.61
CA PRO A 97 10.07 -12.63 19.43
C PRO A 97 10.65 -11.24 19.12
N GLY A 98 11.79 -10.87 19.73
CA GLY A 98 12.46 -9.61 19.42
C GLY A 98 12.97 -9.54 17.98
N THR A 99 13.57 -10.62 17.48
CA THR A 99 14.11 -10.67 16.11
C THR A 99 13.00 -10.65 15.07
N VAL A 100 11.95 -11.47 15.25
CA VAL A 100 10.78 -11.49 14.36
C VAL A 100 10.08 -10.13 14.38
N GLY A 101 9.93 -9.53 15.57
CA GLY A 101 9.31 -8.22 15.72
C GLY A 101 10.11 -7.09 15.04
N ALA A 102 11.43 -7.06 15.22
CA ALA A 102 12.28 -6.07 14.56
C ALA A 102 12.21 -6.17 13.04
N ILE A 103 12.26 -7.39 12.49
CA ILE A 103 12.19 -7.61 11.04
C ILE A 103 10.82 -7.18 10.48
N SER A 104 9.72 -7.60 11.12
CA SER A 104 8.38 -7.23 10.64
C SER A 104 8.11 -5.73 10.76
N LEU A 105 8.66 -5.08 11.80
CA LEU A 105 8.56 -3.62 11.95
C LEU A 105 9.32 -2.89 10.84
N LEU A 106 10.54 -3.33 10.51
CA LEU A 106 11.34 -2.72 9.43
C LEU A 106 10.68 -2.91 8.06
N ILE A 107 10.12 -4.09 7.79
CA ILE A 107 9.39 -4.36 6.54
C ILE A 107 8.12 -3.51 6.46
N GLY A 108 7.35 -3.43 7.55
CA GLY A 108 6.15 -2.59 7.62
C GLY A 108 6.46 -1.10 7.43
N LEU A 109 7.57 -0.62 8.01
CA LEU A 109 7.99 0.77 7.84
C LEU A 109 8.47 1.07 6.41
N TYR A 110 9.18 0.13 5.77
CA TYR A 110 9.55 0.22 4.36
C TYR A 110 8.32 0.26 3.44
N ALA A 111 7.32 -0.57 3.73
CA ALA A 111 6.04 -0.59 3.01
C ALA A 111 5.34 0.78 3.04
N LEU A 112 5.31 1.42 4.21
CA LEU A 112 4.80 2.77 4.35
C LEU A 112 5.63 3.79 3.58
N ALA A 113 6.96 3.70 3.62
CA ALA A 113 7.81 4.64 2.89
C ALA A 113 7.61 4.58 1.36
N ALA A 114 7.14 3.45 0.82
CA ALA A 114 6.80 3.29 -0.59
C ALA A 114 5.42 3.90 -0.95
N LEU A 115 4.55 4.13 0.04
CA LEU A 115 3.25 4.78 -0.12
C LEU A 115 3.40 6.30 0.06
N PRO A 116 2.51 7.14 -0.52
CA PRO A 116 2.48 8.59 -0.29
C PRO A 116 1.95 8.89 1.12
N VAL A 117 2.71 8.52 2.14
CA VAL A 117 2.30 8.53 3.55
C VAL A 117 2.42 9.92 4.14
N ASP A 118 1.40 10.30 4.92
CA ASP A 118 1.48 11.49 5.76
C ASP A 118 2.35 11.21 7.01
N PHE A 119 3.49 11.91 7.09
CA PHE A 119 4.45 11.78 8.19
C PHE A 119 3.87 12.17 9.56
N VAL A 120 2.83 13.01 9.61
CA VAL A 120 2.11 13.35 10.85
C VAL A 120 1.31 12.14 11.33
N GLY A 121 0.65 11.43 10.41
CA GLY A 121 -0.04 10.17 10.69
C GLY A 121 0.91 9.11 11.27
N LEU A 122 2.06 8.92 10.62
CA LEU A 122 3.09 7.98 11.09
C LEU A 122 3.63 8.36 12.48
N ALA A 123 3.94 9.64 12.71
CA ALA A 123 4.43 10.11 14.00
C ALA A 123 3.41 9.89 15.12
N LEU A 124 2.12 10.10 14.84
CA LEU A 124 1.03 9.84 15.79
C LEU A 124 0.87 8.35 16.13
N ILE A 125 1.04 7.45 15.14
CA ILE A 125 1.05 6.00 15.39
C ILE A 125 2.22 5.62 16.29
N LEU A 126 3.43 6.04 15.96
CA LEU A 126 4.62 5.73 16.76
C LEU A 126 4.52 6.28 18.18
N LEU A 127 4.00 7.51 18.33
CA LEU A 127 3.71 8.11 19.62
C LEU A 127 2.66 7.30 20.40
N GLY A 128 1.56 6.91 19.75
CA GLY A 128 0.50 6.12 20.36
C GLY A 128 1.00 4.78 20.89
N LEU A 129 1.79 4.07 20.08
CA LEU A 129 2.44 2.82 20.47
C LEU A 129 3.43 3.02 21.63
N ALA A 130 4.26 4.06 21.59
CA ALA A 130 5.20 4.37 22.67
C ALA A 130 4.47 4.65 24.00
N LEU A 131 3.34 5.36 23.96
CA LEU A 131 2.51 5.65 25.14
C LEU A 131 1.85 4.38 25.70
N MET A 132 1.34 3.49 24.84
CA MET A 132 0.80 2.18 25.27
C MET A 132 1.87 1.31 25.93
N VAL A 133 3.07 1.24 25.35
CA VAL A 133 4.20 0.52 25.94
C VAL A 133 4.60 1.14 27.28
N ALA A 134 4.65 2.48 27.37
CA ALA A 134 4.96 3.16 28.62
C ALA A 134 3.95 2.86 29.73
N GLU A 135 2.65 2.78 29.43
CA GLU A 135 1.61 2.37 30.40
C GLU A 135 1.87 0.96 30.95
N ALA A 136 2.39 0.04 30.14
CA ALA A 136 2.69 -1.33 30.58
C ALA A 136 3.84 -1.40 31.61
N PHE A 137 4.82 -0.49 31.51
CA PHE A 137 5.92 -0.39 32.49
C PHE A 137 5.58 0.49 33.70
N ALA A 138 4.76 1.52 33.49
CA ALA A 138 4.34 2.47 34.51
C ALA A 138 2.81 2.67 34.45
N PRO A 139 2.03 1.78 35.09
CA PRO A 139 0.57 1.86 35.07
C PRO A 139 0.10 3.19 35.66
N SER A 140 -0.46 4.06 34.81
CA SER A 140 -0.81 5.45 35.14
C SER A 140 -2.32 5.64 35.34
N PHE A 141 -3.03 4.57 35.70
CA PHE A 141 -4.50 4.48 35.72
C PHE A 141 -5.15 4.52 34.32
N GLY A 142 -4.42 4.12 33.28
CA GLY A 142 -4.95 4.02 31.91
C GLY A 142 -4.92 5.33 31.13
N ILE A 143 -4.34 6.41 31.66
CA ILE A 143 -4.25 7.71 30.97
C ILE A 143 -3.33 7.60 29.75
N LEU A 144 -2.14 7.02 29.91
CA LEU A 144 -1.22 6.81 28.78
C LEU A 144 -1.75 5.74 27.83
N GLY A 145 -2.47 4.73 28.33
CA GLY A 145 -3.12 3.70 27.50
C GLY A 145 -4.22 4.26 26.60
N ILE A 146 -5.18 5.00 27.15
CA ILE A 146 -6.28 5.61 26.38
C ILE A 146 -5.76 6.71 25.46
N GLY A 147 -4.83 7.54 25.94
CA GLY A 147 -4.17 8.57 25.12
C GLY A 147 -3.38 7.96 23.96
N GLY A 148 -2.68 6.86 24.22
CA GLY A 148 -1.93 6.10 23.21
C GLY A 148 -2.86 5.49 22.16
N LEU A 149 -3.98 4.90 22.58
CA LEU A 149 -5.01 4.36 21.68
C LEU A 149 -5.64 5.44 20.80
N ALA A 150 -6.01 6.57 21.38
CA ALA A 150 -6.52 7.69 20.60
C ALA A 150 -5.49 8.18 19.57
N ALA A 151 -4.24 8.40 19.98
CA ALA A 151 -3.16 8.81 19.08
C ALA A 151 -2.92 7.80 17.95
N PHE A 152 -2.96 6.49 18.26
CA PHE A 152 -2.85 5.43 17.26
C PHE A 152 -4.00 5.46 16.24
N VAL A 153 -5.25 5.57 16.71
CA VAL A 153 -6.44 5.60 15.83
C VAL A 153 -6.44 6.85 14.94
N PHE A 154 -6.17 8.03 15.51
CA PHE A 154 -6.08 9.26 14.72
C PHE A 154 -4.90 9.24 13.75
N GLY A 155 -3.74 8.71 14.18
CA GLY A 155 -2.59 8.51 13.32
C GLY A 155 -2.90 7.61 12.14
N ALA A 156 -3.49 6.44 12.38
CA ALA A 156 -3.91 5.51 11.34
C ALA A 156 -4.94 6.09 10.36
N ALA A 157 -5.82 6.98 10.84
CA ALA A 157 -6.79 7.66 9.99
C ALA A 157 -6.16 8.74 9.11
N ILE A 158 -5.19 9.51 9.62
CA ILE A 158 -4.50 10.60 8.90
C ILE A 158 -3.45 10.05 7.93
N MET A 159 -2.82 8.93 8.27
CA MET A 159 -1.68 8.36 7.54
C MET A 159 -1.99 7.98 6.08
N PHE A 160 -3.27 7.73 5.75
CA PHE A 160 -3.71 7.27 4.44
C PHE A 160 -4.82 8.14 3.84
N ASP A 161 -4.72 9.45 4.01
CA ASP A 161 -5.52 10.40 3.24
C ASP A 161 -4.95 10.49 1.81
N THR A 162 -5.37 9.58 0.94
CA THR A 162 -4.96 9.56 -0.46
C THR A 162 -6.21 9.50 -1.34
N ASP A 163 -6.25 10.33 -2.39
CA ASP A 163 -7.36 10.43 -3.35
C ASP A 163 -7.63 9.13 -4.14
N VAL A 164 -6.75 8.12 -4.03
CA VAL A 164 -6.89 6.83 -4.71
C VAL A 164 -7.71 5.87 -3.83
N PRO A 165 -8.90 5.40 -4.29
CA PRO A 165 -9.76 4.51 -3.51
C PRO A 165 -9.11 3.20 -3.06
N GLN A 166 -8.07 2.76 -3.77
CA GLN A 166 -7.33 1.52 -3.57
C GLN A 166 -6.44 1.54 -2.32
N PHE A 167 -6.04 2.74 -1.86
CA PHE A 167 -5.20 2.93 -0.67
C PHE A 167 -5.99 3.29 0.59
N ARG A 168 -7.33 3.44 0.50
CA ARG A 168 -8.16 3.70 1.67
C ARG A 168 -8.21 2.46 2.56
N ILE A 169 -7.79 2.62 3.80
CA ILE A 169 -7.92 1.57 4.81
C ILE A 169 -9.39 1.28 5.06
N ASN A 170 -9.73 -0.01 5.12
CA ASN A 170 -11.03 -0.46 5.56
C ASN A 170 -11.22 -0.09 7.05
N ARG A 171 -12.17 0.79 7.34
CA ARG A 171 -12.48 1.26 8.71
C ARG A 171 -12.72 0.10 9.70
N SER A 172 -13.15 -1.05 9.20
CA SER A 172 -13.35 -2.28 9.99
C SER A 172 -12.04 -2.82 10.57
N ILE A 173 -10.92 -2.67 9.85
CA ILE A 173 -9.59 -3.11 10.31
C ILE A 173 -9.07 -2.16 11.40
N ILE A 174 -9.25 -0.85 11.24
CA ILE A 174 -8.90 0.13 12.29
C ILE A 174 -9.69 -0.16 13.58
N ALA A 175 -11.00 -0.43 13.44
CA ALA A 175 -11.84 -0.77 14.59
C ALA A 175 -11.42 -2.10 15.25
N ALA A 176 -11.08 -3.13 14.46
CA ALA A 176 -10.63 -4.41 14.99
C ALA A 176 -9.30 -4.29 15.75
N VAL A 177 -8.35 -3.51 15.22
CA VAL A 177 -7.06 -3.25 15.86
C VAL A 177 -7.21 -2.40 17.13
N ALA A 178 -8.11 -1.43 17.14
CA ALA A 178 -8.32 -0.58 18.31
C ALA A 178 -9.04 -1.29 19.47
N LEU A 179 -9.72 -2.41 19.21
CA LEU A 179 -10.50 -3.17 20.19
C LEU A 179 -9.74 -4.37 20.78
N PHE A 180 -8.58 -4.72 20.22
CA PHE A 180 -7.74 -5.85 20.62
C PHE A 180 -6.54 -5.37 21.43
#